data_AF-A0AAN8WDZ0-F1
#
_entry.id   AF-A0AAN8WDZ0-F1
#
_cell.length_a   1.000
_cell.length_b   1.000
_cell.length_c   1.000
_cell.angle_alpha   90.00
_cell.angle_beta   90.00
_cell.angle_gamma   90.00
#
_symmetry.space_group_name_H-M   'P 1'
#
loop_
_entity.id
_entity.type
_entity.pdbx_description
1 polymer ?
#
loop_
_entity_poly.entity_id
_entity_poly.type
_entity_poly.pdbx_seq_one_letter_code
_entity_poly.pdbx_strand_id
1 'polypeptide(L)'
;MSVIFGVITLGVGTAFCLDKEENKENVRDGEVFGNTVPSKKENICKNMVNSRPLEDIFYDKNWQITNGNNDESQMEFLDNKSPLKLDEAARRAQMLLSRHMVQTGAPGLVAAVSVNGKTVWAHGFGYADVENSIHCHSHTVMRIASISKSLTMTAVAKLWEEGKLDLDAPIQKYMPYFPIKTFEGKEVTITTRHLLSHQSGIRHYKLRDTKKNNKFKKIEQNADNNSNLKMTKEDDRKEEKGKRMARDDSYTNEQQCLPSLDSSKNDQKETQHSLLSSPEKKKHTAQKLLMGKTSSNKMKKKGEDDDDEFDLKEYYIKEKFDTIQEAVKLFQDDELFFKPGEGFLYTTHGWTLVSGVVEGAANKPFTDVITNLFHDLGLNETFLDKHDPVIMNRARCYIRNKHWKLKNAPYVDNSYKWAGGGFLSTVHDLIRFGNAMLYASQQDESNAGTNILPGYLKASTMHDLWTPINGTNMGWDKDGGYGLGWGSVVEKQEYGYCRATRRYASHTGGAVGASSVLLILPNKGEKEGNSKGLIPPEGVVVALITNMQGVGLNRVALQIAKLFESTE
;
A
#
# COMPACT_ATOMS: atom_id res chain seq x y z
N MET A 1 -61.24 -18.12 -4.10
CA MET A 1 -61.42 -19.45 -3.51
C MET A 1 -60.03 -20.02 -3.28
N SER A 2 -59.52 -19.89 -2.04
CA SER A 2 -59.33 -21.00 -1.08
C SER A 2 -57.95 -21.65 -1.29
N VAL A 3 -56.88 -21.42 -0.52
CA VAL A 3 -56.66 -21.26 0.94
C VAL A 3 -56.90 -22.53 1.75
N ILE A 4 -55.82 -23.08 2.31
CA ILE A 4 -55.58 -23.77 3.63
C ILE A 4 -54.14 -24.36 3.53
N PHE A 5 -53.11 -23.90 4.26
CA PHE A 5 -52.75 -24.02 5.70
C PHE A 5 -52.17 -25.38 6.17
N GLY A 6 -51.01 -25.34 6.86
CA GLY A 6 -50.28 -26.51 7.40
C GLY A 6 -48.77 -26.25 7.58
N VAL A 7 -48.37 -25.29 8.43
CA VAL A 7 -47.85 -25.50 9.82
C VAL A 7 -46.36 -25.89 9.90
N ILE A 8 -45.65 -25.17 10.78
CA ILE A 8 -44.19 -25.18 10.99
C ILE A 8 -43.79 -26.21 12.05
N THR A 9 -42.64 -26.87 11.87
CA THR A 9 -41.85 -27.39 13.00
C THR A 9 -40.36 -27.14 12.77
N LEU A 10 -39.71 -26.44 13.70
CA LEU A 10 -38.27 -26.16 13.69
C LEU A 10 -37.52 -27.28 14.41
N GLY A 11 -36.57 -27.93 13.71
CA GLY A 11 -35.64 -28.88 14.32
C GLY A 11 -34.28 -28.22 14.57
N VAL A 12 -33.99 -27.86 15.82
CA VAL A 12 -32.69 -27.28 16.21
C VAL A 12 -31.77 -28.40 16.70
N GLY A 13 -30.80 -28.81 15.88
CA GLY A 13 -29.85 -29.87 16.22
C GLY A 13 -28.66 -29.36 17.02
N THR A 14 -28.75 -29.35 18.35
CA THR A 14 -27.59 -29.19 19.25
C THR A 14 -27.13 -30.55 19.76
N ALA A 15 -25.98 -31.02 19.29
CA ALA A 15 -25.38 -32.26 19.76
C ALA A 15 -24.59 -32.01 21.07
N PHE A 16 -25.15 -32.44 22.20
CA PHE A 16 -24.41 -32.61 23.45
C PHE A 16 -24.10 -34.10 23.63
N CYS A 17 -22.82 -34.44 23.79
CA CYS A 17 -22.41 -35.78 24.22
C CYS A 17 -22.79 -35.97 25.69
N LEU A 18 -23.56 -37.02 25.97
CA LEU A 18 -23.83 -37.50 27.33
C LEU A 18 -22.92 -38.68 27.62
N ASP A 19 -21.92 -38.48 28.49
CA ASP A 19 -21.26 -39.61 29.15
C ASP A 19 -22.17 -40.17 30.25
N LYS A 20 -22.10 -41.50 30.43
CA LYS A 20 -22.82 -42.22 31.47
C LYS A 20 -22.04 -42.19 32.78
N GLU A 21 -22.69 -41.83 33.88
CA GLU A 21 -22.32 -42.27 35.22
C GLU A 21 -23.49 -43.00 35.90
N GLU A 22 -23.16 -44.05 36.66
CA GLU A 22 -24.12 -44.87 37.38
C GLU A 22 -24.28 -44.42 38.85
N ASN A 23 -25.53 -44.42 39.30
CA ASN A 23 -25.99 -44.62 40.69
C ASN A 23 -25.27 -43.96 41.89
N LYS A 24 -25.97 -42.96 42.45
CA LYS A 24 -26.46 -42.90 43.86
C LYS A 24 -25.47 -43.18 45.01
N GLU A 25 -25.33 -42.19 45.91
CA GLU A 25 -26.11 -42.16 47.17
C GLU A 25 -26.13 -40.78 47.85
N ASN A 26 -27.04 -40.59 48.82
CA ASN A 26 -27.27 -39.32 49.53
C ASN A 26 -26.41 -39.18 50.80
N VAL A 27 -26.18 -37.94 51.26
CA VAL A 27 -26.41 -37.45 52.65
C VAL A 27 -26.28 -35.90 52.66
N ARG A 28 -26.90 -35.22 53.65
CA ARG A 28 -27.08 -33.76 53.72
C ARG A 28 -26.20 -33.06 54.79
N ASP A 29 -26.12 -31.73 54.64
CA ASP A 29 -25.97 -30.66 55.65
C ASP A 29 -24.72 -30.64 56.58
N GLY A 30 -24.03 -29.48 56.66
CA GLY A 30 -22.99 -29.23 57.68
C GLY A 30 -22.02 -28.07 57.38
N GLU A 31 -22.12 -27.00 58.17
CA GLU A 31 -21.42 -25.70 58.10
C GLU A 31 -19.87 -25.65 58.27
N VAL A 32 -19.31 -24.54 57.75
CA VAL A 32 -18.15 -23.74 58.26
C VAL A 32 -16.68 -24.09 57.88
N PHE A 33 -15.97 -22.99 57.61
CA PHE A 33 -14.59 -22.78 57.15
C PHE A 33 -13.46 -23.68 57.71
N GLY A 34 -12.56 -24.09 56.80
CA GLY A 34 -11.21 -24.55 57.12
C GLY A 34 -10.22 -24.29 55.97
N ASN A 35 -9.25 -23.40 56.19
CA ASN A 35 -8.15 -23.17 55.24
C ASN A 35 -7.19 -24.37 55.21
N THR A 36 -7.24 -25.20 54.17
CA THR A 36 -6.11 -26.06 53.75
C THR A 36 -6.12 -26.25 52.23
N VAL A 37 -4.97 -26.03 51.59
CA VAL A 37 -4.76 -26.31 50.16
C VAL A 37 -4.16 -27.71 50.02
N PRO A 38 -4.85 -28.69 49.39
CA PRO A 38 -4.25 -30.00 49.11
C PRO A 38 -3.44 -29.92 47.82
N SER A 39 -2.13 -30.12 47.93
CA SER A 39 -1.25 -30.28 46.76
C SER A 39 -1.52 -31.61 46.05
N LYS A 40 -2.10 -31.55 44.85
CA LYS A 40 -1.97 -32.61 43.84
C LYS A 40 -1.38 -32.04 42.56
N LYS A 41 -0.04 -32.02 42.53
CA LYS A 41 0.70 -32.18 41.27
C LYS A 41 0.47 -33.61 40.76
N GLU A 42 0.83 -33.80 39.48
CA GLU A 42 0.81 -35.05 38.71
C GLU A 42 -0.52 -35.38 38.00
N ASN A 43 -0.36 -35.83 36.73
CA ASN A 43 -1.38 -36.33 35.80
C ASN A 43 -2.23 -35.35 34.96
N ILE A 44 -1.67 -34.20 34.53
CA ILE A 44 -2.13 -33.49 33.30
C ILE A 44 -1.03 -33.42 32.21
N CYS A 45 0.18 -33.96 32.46
CA CYS A 45 1.30 -33.94 31.50
C CYS A 45 1.57 -35.31 30.83
N LYS A 46 0.53 -36.02 30.37
CA LYS A 46 0.70 -37.29 29.59
C LYS A 46 -0.04 -37.37 28.25
N ASN A 47 -0.94 -36.43 27.94
CA ASN A 47 -1.64 -36.36 26.64
C ASN A 47 -1.14 -35.24 25.71
N MET A 48 0.01 -34.61 26.01
CA MET A 48 0.73 -33.69 25.12
C MET A 48 2.08 -34.27 24.66
N VAL A 49 2.08 -35.53 24.21
CA VAL A 49 3.25 -36.17 23.59
C VAL A 49 2.87 -36.67 22.19
N ASN A 50 2.63 -35.72 21.29
CA ASN A 50 2.70 -35.92 19.82
C ASN A 50 2.86 -34.60 19.04
N SER A 51 3.43 -33.57 19.68
CA SER A 51 3.90 -32.34 19.03
C SER A 51 5.42 -32.28 19.17
N ARG A 52 6.16 -32.27 18.05
CA ARG A 52 7.64 -32.20 18.07
C ARG A 52 8.11 -30.88 18.71
N PRO A 53 9.23 -30.89 19.48
CA PRO A 53 9.80 -29.66 20.02
C PRO A 53 10.24 -28.69 18.92
N LEU A 54 10.21 -27.39 19.22
CA LEU A 54 10.65 -26.30 18.32
C LEU A 54 12.15 -26.31 17.98
N GLU A 55 12.93 -27.20 18.59
CA GLU A 55 14.38 -27.32 18.41
C GLU A 55 14.75 -28.18 17.19
N ASP A 56 13.86 -29.07 16.72
CA ASP A 56 14.05 -29.89 15.51
C ASP A 56 13.91 -29.08 14.19
N ILE A 57 13.53 -27.80 14.25
CA ILE A 57 13.31 -26.94 13.07
C ILE A 57 14.63 -26.31 12.57
N PHE A 58 15.71 -26.39 13.36
CA PHE A 58 16.99 -25.70 13.06
C PHE A 58 18.13 -26.60 12.57
N TYR A 59 17.90 -27.90 12.36
CA TYR A 59 18.90 -28.82 11.81
C TYR A 59 18.41 -29.53 10.53
N ASP A 60 18.54 -28.84 9.40
CA ASP A 60 18.61 -29.52 8.10
C ASP A 60 20.00 -30.17 7.98
N LYS A 61 20.04 -31.51 7.97
CA LYS A 61 21.30 -32.28 7.91
C LYS A 61 22.04 -32.18 6.57
N ASN A 62 21.49 -31.47 5.58
CA ASN A 62 22.15 -31.24 4.29
C ASN A 62 22.97 -29.93 4.23
N TRP A 63 23.00 -29.12 5.30
CA TRP A 63 23.85 -27.92 5.34
C TRP A 63 25.26 -28.20 5.87
N GLN A 64 26.15 -28.69 4.99
CA GLN A 64 27.58 -28.71 5.29
C GLN A 64 28.20 -27.34 5.00
N ILE A 65 28.83 -26.74 6.02
CA ILE A 65 29.64 -25.53 5.87
C ILE A 65 31.02 -25.96 5.35
N THR A 66 31.24 -25.82 4.04
CA THR A 66 32.58 -25.93 3.45
C THR A 66 33.35 -24.63 3.67
N ASN A 67 34.13 -24.58 4.75
CA ASN A 67 35.21 -23.60 4.89
C ASN A 67 36.37 -24.00 3.97
N GLY A 68 36.67 -23.22 2.93
CA GLY A 68 37.89 -23.42 2.14
C GLY A 68 37.87 -22.78 0.75
N ASN A 69 38.72 -21.78 0.59
CA ASN A 69 39.23 -21.20 -0.66
C ASN A 69 38.31 -20.30 -1.49
N ASN A 70 38.86 -19.13 -1.84
CA ASN A 70 38.29 -18.20 -2.81
C ASN A 70 38.64 -18.68 -4.22
N ASP A 71 37.63 -19.08 -5.00
CA ASP A 71 37.72 -19.20 -6.45
C ASP A 71 36.51 -18.50 -7.08
N GLU A 72 36.73 -17.41 -7.82
CA GLU A 72 35.68 -16.59 -8.45
C GLU A 72 35.09 -17.23 -9.72
N SER A 73 35.01 -18.56 -9.77
CA SER A 73 34.66 -19.35 -10.97
C SER A 73 33.39 -20.20 -10.83
N GLN A 74 32.60 -20.03 -9.77
CA GLN A 74 31.32 -20.75 -9.54
C GLN A 74 30.09 -19.83 -9.46
N MET A 75 29.99 -18.86 -10.37
CA MET A 75 28.75 -18.09 -10.64
C MET A 75 28.10 -18.46 -11.99
N GLU A 76 28.10 -19.74 -12.34
CA GLU A 76 27.17 -20.31 -13.33
C GLU A 76 26.34 -21.44 -12.68
N PHE A 77 25.18 -21.76 -13.27
CA PHE A 77 24.16 -22.70 -12.76
C PHE A 77 23.26 -22.23 -11.61
N LEU A 78 22.39 -21.25 -11.88
CA LEU A 78 21.12 -21.07 -11.16
C LEU A 78 19.85 -21.16 -12.03
N ASP A 79 20.00 -21.43 -13.33
CA ASP A 79 18.92 -21.44 -14.33
C ASP A 79 18.25 -22.81 -14.56
N ASN A 80 18.47 -23.76 -13.65
CA ASN A 80 17.92 -25.12 -13.76
C ASN A 80 17.29 -25.61 -12.44
N LYS A 81 16.50 -24.75 -11.80
CA LYS A 81 15.60 -25.16 -10.72
C LYS A 81 14.31 -25.68 -11.33
N SER A 82 13.98 -26.93 -11.02
CA SER A 82 12.64 -27.46 -11.28
C SER A 82 11.59 -26.53 -10.64
N PRO A 83 10.40 -26.36 -11.27
CA PRO A 83 9.44 -25.39 -10.78
C PRO A 83 8.94 -25.82 -9.39
N LEU A 84 8.62 -24.84 -8.55
CA LEU A 84 8.26 -25.09 -7.16
C LEU A 84 6.89 -25.76 -7.07
N LYS A 85 6.72 -26.72 -6.17
CA LYS A 85 5.37 -27.19 -5.81
C LYS A 85 4.63 -26.06 -5.09
N LEU A 86 3.33 -25.91 -5.38
CA LEU A 86 2.46 -24.89 -4.77
C LEU A 86 2.57 -24.84 -3.23
N ASP A 87 2.66 -25.99 -2.56
CA ASP A 87 2.82 -26.08 -1.11
C ASP A 87 4.13 -25.46 -0.60
N GLU A 88 5.24 -25.63 -1.34
CA GLU A 88 6.53 -25.05 -1.00
C GLU A 88 6.55 -23.53 -1.27
N ALA A 89 5.89 -23.07 -2.33
CA ALA A 89 5.67 -21.63 -2.56
C ALA A 89 4.81 -21.01 -1.45
N ALA A 90 3.74 -21.67 -1.03
CA ALA A 90 2.88 -21.26 0.09
C ALA A 90 3.66 -21.23 1.42
N ARG A 91 4.48 -22.25 1.72
CA ARG A 91 5.34 -22.28 2.91
C ARG A 91 6.35 -21.12 2.92
N ARG A 92 6.99 -20.83 1.78
CA ARG A 92 7.89 -19.67 1.65
C ARG A 92 7.17 -18.34 1.81
N ALA A 93 5.96 -18.20 1.25
CA ALA A 93 5.13 -17.00 1.43
C ALA A 93 4.75 -16.79 2.91
N GLN A 94 4.37 -17.86 3.63
CA GLN A 94 4.11 -17.82 5.07
C GLN A 94 5.34 -17.36 5.87
N MET A 95 6.55 -17.86 5.55
CA MET A 95 7.79 -17.43 6.20
C MET A 95 8.10 -15.94 5.93
N LEU A 96 7.94 -15.48 4.69
CA LEU A 96 8.15 -14.08 4.32
C LEU A 96 7.19 -13.15 5.07
N LEU A 97 5.90 -13.50 5.13
CA LEU A 97 4.90 -12.71 5.83
C LEU A 97 5.07 -12.74 7.35
N SER A 98 5.39 -13.89 7.94
CA SER A 98 5.66 -14.00 9.38
C SER A 98 6.87 -13.13 9.78
N ARG A 99 7.96 -13.18 8.99
CA ARG A 99 9.11 -12.29 9.18
C ARG A 99 8.70 -10.82 9.03
N HIS A 100 7.93 -10.48 8.01
CA HIS A 100 7.48 -9.10 7.78
C HIS A 100 6.57 -8.60 8.92
N MET A 101 5.67 -9.44 9.43
CA MET A 101 4.84 -9.14 10.60
C MET A 101 5.67 -8.92 11.85
N VAL A 102 6.73 -9.70 12.11
CA VAL A 102 7.64 -9.47 13.25
C VAL A 102 8.39 -8.15 13.08
N GLN A 103 9.00 -7.90 11.91
CA GLN A 103 9.73 -6.66 11.61
C GLN A 103 8.86 -5.41 11.73
N THR A 104 7.63 -5.49 11.25
CA THR A 104 6.66 -4.39 11.31
C THR A 104 5.83 -4.41 12.58
N GLY A 105 5.96 -5.44 13.44
CA GLY A 105 5.06 -5.81 14.54
C GLY A 105 3.58 -5.51 14.27
N ALA A 106 3.09 -5.98 13.13
CA ALA A 106 1.67 -5.94 12.77
C ALA A 106 0.91 -7.04 13.54
N PRO A 107 -0.23 -6.73 14.20
CA PRO A 107 -0.93 -7.71 15.04
C PRO A 107 -1.66 -8.77 14.21
N GLY A 108 -2.25 -8.39 13.07
CA GLY A 108 -2.96 -9.29 12.17
C GLY A 108 -2.65 -9.01 10.70
N LEU A 109 -2.63 -10.07 9.89
CA LEU A 109 -2.48 -9.99 8.43
C LEU A 109 -3.30 -11.11 7.79
N VAL A 110 -3.92 -10.82 6.66
CA VAL A 110 -4.53 -11.81 5.77
C VAL A 110 -3.87 -11.74 4.40
N ALA A 111 -3.72 -12.89 3.76
CA ALA A 111 -3.09 -13.05 2.46
C ALA A 111 -3.87 -14.04 1.60
N ALA A 112 -3.95 -13.77 0.29
CA ALA A 112 -4.34 -14.77 -0.69
C ALA A 112 -3.52 -14.60 -1.98
N VAL A 113 -3.40 -15.71 -2.71
CA VAL A 113 -2.74 -15.80 -4.01
C VAL A 113 -3.60 -16.63 -4.96
N SER A 114 -3.79 -16.11 -6.16
CA SER A 114 -4.36 -16.80 -7.31
C SER A 114 -3.29 -17.01 -8.37
N VAL A 115 -3.31 -18.19 -8.99
CA VAL A 115 -2.51 -18.53 -10.17
C VAL A 115 -3.49 -18.97 -11.26
N ASN A 116 -3.38 -18.36 -12.43
CA ASN A 116 -4.22 -18.61 -13.60
C ASN A 116 -5.74 -18.64 -13.27
N GLY A 117 -6.20 -17.61 -12.57
CA GLY A 117 -7.60 -17.43 -12.16
C GLY A 117 -8.08 -18.25 -10.96
N LYS A 118 -7.29 -19.21 -10.50
CA LYS A 118 -7.62 -20.08 -9.37
C LYS A 118 -6.90 -19.62 -8.10
N THR A 119 -7.63 -19.33 -7.03
CA THR A 119 -7.05 -19.17 -5.68
C THR A 119 -6.35 -20.46 -5.27
N VAL A 120 -5.02 -20.43 -5.18
CA VAL A 120 -4.18 -21.60 -4.81
C VAL A 120 -3.78 -21.57 -3.33
N TRP A 121 -3.78 -20.40 -2.70
CA TRP A 121 -3.43 -20.25 -1.29
C TRP A 121 -4.15 -19.05 -0.67
N ALA A 122 -4.66 -19.22 0.55
CA ALA A 122 -5.20 -18.12 1.36
C ALA A 122 -4.97 -18.43 2.85
N HIS A 123 -4.61 -17.43 3.64
CA HIS A 123 -4.26 -17.62 5.06
C HIS A 123 -4.46 -16.35 5.89
N GLY A 124 -4.75 -16.53 7.18
CA GLY A 124 -4.77 -15.48 8.19
C GLY A 124 -3.68 -15.70 9.22
N PHE A 125 -3.05 -14.62 9.66
CA PHE A 125 -1.91 -14.61 10.57
C PHE A 125 -2.20 -13.67 11.74
N GLY A 126 -1.84 -14.07 12.96
CA GLY A 126 -1.98 -13.23 14.15
C GLY A 126 -3.44 -13.00 14.55
N TYR A 127 -3.79 -11.76 14.89
CA TYR A 127 -5.05 -11.39 15.55
C TYR A 127 -5.84 -10.32 14.78
N ALA A 128 -7.12 -10.62 14.55
CA ALA A 128 -8.13 -9.68 14.07
C ALA A 128 -8.56 -8.71 15.19
N ASP A 129 -8.60 -9.18 16.44
CA ASP A 129 -8.83 -8.40 17.66
C ASP A 129 -7.88 -8.93 18.74
N VAL A 130 -6.88 -8.11 19.13
CA VAL A 130 -5.81 -8.47 20.07
C VAL A 130 -6.35 -8.56 21.50
N GLU A 131 -7.18 -7.59 21.89
CA GLU A 131 -7.78 -7.51 23.22
C GLU A 131 -8.67 -8.71 23.54
N ASN A 132 -9.41 -9.20 22.53
CA ASN A 132 -10.29 -10.36 22.65
C ASN A 132 -9.65 -11.68 22.16
N SER A 133 -8.36 -11.67 21.80
CA SER A 133 -7.61 -12.83 21.28
C SER A 133 -8.26 -13.53 20.08
N ILE A 134 -8.96 -12.78 19.22
CA ILE A 134 -9.60 -13.31 18.01
C ILE A 134 -8.57 -13.40 16.89
N HIS A 135 -8.33 -14.60 16.37
CA HIS A 135 -7.37 -14.84 15.29
C HIS A 135 -7.85 -14.33 13.92
N CYS A 136 -6.89 -13.90 13.09
CA CYS A 136 -7.17 -13.70 11.66
C CYS A 136 -7.38 -15.03 10.94
N HIS A 137 -8.30 -15.05 9.99
CA HIS A 137 -8.55 -16.14 9.04
C HIS A 137 -8.77 -15.52 7.64
N SER A 138 -8.83 -16.33 6.58
CA SER A 138 -8.90 -15.83 5.18
C SER A 138 -10.15 -14.98 4.86
N HIS A 139 -11.19 -15.05 5.69
CA HIS A 139 -12.42 -14.25 5.60
C HIS A 139 -12.49 -13.11 6.62
N THR A 140 -11.38 -12.76 7.28
CA THR A 140 -11.34 -11.56 8.14
C THR A 140 -11.47 -10.30 7.28
N VAL A 141 -12.52 -9.52 7.53
CA VAL A 141 -12.84 -8.30 6.80
C VAL A 141 -12.00 -7.14 7.35
N MET A 142 -11.29 -6.44 6.46
CA MET A 142 -10.39 -5.34 6.81
C MET A 142 -10.55 -4.15 5.85
N ARG A 143 -10.12 -2.95 6.27
CA ARG A 143 -10.04 -1.75 5.43
C ARG A 143 -9.04 -1.97 4.30
N ILE A 144 -9.51 -1.91 3.05
CA ILE A 144 -8.66 -2.01 1.86
C ILE A 144 -8.10 -0.66 1.41
N ALA A 145 -8.53 0.43 2.05
CA ALA A 145 -8.01 1.78 1.84
C ALA A 145 -7.97 2.13 0.34
N SER A 146 -6.89 2.73 -0.16
CA SER A 146 -6.82 3.23 -1.55
C SER A 146 -6.99 2.18 -2.66
N ILE A 147 -7.06 0.87 -2.40
CA ILE A 147 -7.54 -0.11 -3.41
C ILE A 147 -8.99 0.21 -3.83
N SER A 148 -9.75 0.91 -2.99
CA SER A 148 -11.07 1.51 -3.32
C SER A 148 -11.04 2.36 -4.60
N LYS A 149 -9.88 2.96 -4.93
CA LYS A 149 -9.69 3.74 -6.16
C LYS A 149 -9.75 2.83 -7.39
N SER A 150 -9.07 1.69 -7.36
CA SER A 150 -9.08 0.74 -8.48
C SER A 150 -10.47 0.15 -8.70
N LEU A 151 -11.20 -0.17 -7.64
CA LEU A 151 -12.62 -0.58 -7.71
C LEU A 151 -13.50 0.54 -8.29
N THR A 152 -13.34 1.78 -7.83
CA THR A 152 -14.11 2.92 -8.35
C THR A 152 -13.76 3.22 -9.80
N MET A 153 -12.49 3.03 -10.21
CA MET A 153 -12.10 3.14 -11.61
C MET A 153 -12.86 2.17 -12.49
N THR A 154 -13.14 0.95 -12.03
CA THR A 154 -13.96 -0.01 -12.78
C THR A 154 -15.39 0.50 -13.00
N ALA A 155 -16.00 1.20 -12.03
CA ALA A 155 -17.29 1.87 -12.23
C ALA A 155 -17.20 3.04 -13.23
N VAL A 156 -16.16 3.87 -13.14
CA VAL A 156 -15.90 4.96 -14.10
C VAL A 156 -15.69 4.43 -15.52
N ALA A 157 -14.89 3.37 -15.66
CA ALA A 157 -14.61 2.69 -16.92
C ALA A 157 -15.90 2.11 -17.53
N LYS A 158 -16.80 1.54 -16.71
CA LYS A 158 -18.12 1.11 -17.18
C LYS A 158 -18.97 2.24 -17.75
N LEU A 159 -19.09 3.34 -17.01
CA LEU A 159 -19.84 4.51 -17.50
C LEU A 159 -19.18 5.12 -18.76
N TRP A 160 -17.87 4.98 -18.92
CA TRP A 160 -17.12 5.41 -20.11
C TRP A 160 -17.35 4.48 -21.31
N GLU A 161 -17.28 3.15 -21.14
CA GLU A 161 -17.64 2.16 -22.16
C GLU A 161 -19.08 2.32 -22.67
N GLU A 162 -19.99 2.70 -21.77
CA GLU A 162 -21.41 2.97 -22.06
C GLU A 162 -21.66 4.37 -22.66
N GLY A 163 -20.64 5.21 -22.83
CA GLY A 163 -20.75 6.57 -23.37
C GLY A 163 -21.47 7.58 -22.46
N LYS A 164 -21.79 7.21 -21.21
CA LYS A 164 -22.41 8.09 -20.21
C LYS A 164 -21.40 9.05 -19.59
N LEU A 165 -20.15 8.60 -19.45
CA LEU A 165 -19.04 9.36 -18.89
C LEU A 165 -18.00 9.61 -19.98
N ASP A 166 -17.64 10.88 -20.09
CA ASP A 166 -16.55 11.40 -20.91
C ASP A 166 -15.40 11.77 -19.97
N LEU A 167 -14.22 11.18 -20.19
CA LEU A 167 -13.04 11.39 -19.36
C LEU A 167 -12.45 12.79 -19.51
N ASP A 168 -12.63 13.42 -20.67
CA ASP A 168 -11.97 14.67 -21.05
C ASP A 168 -12.92 15.88 -21.02
N ALA A 169 -14.21 15.66 -20.77
CA ALA A 169 -15.15 16.72 -20.42
C ALA A 169 -14.79 17.41 -19.09
N PRO A 170 -15.10 18.72 -18.93
CA PRO A 170 -15.05 19.40 -17.65
C PRO A 170 -15.91 18.69 -16.60
N ILE A 171 -15.41 18.53 -15.38
CA ILE A 171 -16.15 17.83 -14.30
C ILE A 171 -17.49 18.51 -13.94
N GLN A 172 -17.64 19.81 -14.23
CA GLN A 172 -18.89 20.56 -14.10
C GLN A 172 -20.04 19.99 -14.95
N LYS A 173 -19.75 19.22 -16.01
CA LYS A 173 -20.76 18.45 -16.78
C LYS A 173 -21.54 17.48 -15.89
N TYR A 174 -20.90 16.92 -14.86
CA TYR A 174 -21.47 15.95 -13.92
C TYR A 174 -21.69 16.55 -12.52
N MET A 175 -20.90 17.56 -12.16
CA MET A 175 -20.94 18.25 -10.86
C MET A 175 -21.12 19.76 -11.07
N PRO A 176 -22.30 20.24 -11.52
CA PRO A 176 -22.51 21.66 -11.85
C PRO A 176 -22.39 22.61 -10.65
N TYR A 177 -22.36 22.06 -9.43
CA TYR A 177 -22.12 22.79 -8.17
C TYR A 177 -20.63 22.97 -7.83
N PHE A 178 -19.70 22.26 -8.49
CA PHE A 178 -18.28 22.40 -8.22
C PHE A 178 -17.72 23.68 -8.90
N PRO A 179 -17.08 24.60 -8.16
CA PRO A 179 -16.70 25.89 -8.70
C PRO A 179 -15.71 25.77 -9.87
N ILE A 180 -15.78 26.72 -10.81
CA ILE A 180 -14.72 26.92 -11.80
C ILE A 180 -13.45 27.30 -11.05
N LYS A 181 -12.37 26.56 -11.30
CA LYS A 181 -11.07 26.80 -10.66
C LYS A 181 -10.26 27.79 -11.47
N THR A 182 -9.47 28.60 -10.78
CA THR A 182 -8.45 29.45 -11.39
C THR A 182 -7.05 29.02 -10.95
N PHE A 183 -6.07 29.18 -11.83
CA PHE A 183 -4.65 29.11 -11.52
C PHE A 183 -3.97 30.36 -12.07
N GLU A 184 -3.17 31.05 -11.25
CA GLU A 184 -2.51 32.32 -11.60
C GLU A 184 -3.46 33.38 -12.20
N GLY A 185 -4.69 33.45 -11.67
CA GLY A 185 -5.72 34.41 -12.09
C GLY A 185 -6.42 34.07 -13.42
N LYS A 186 -6.15 32.90 -14.02
CA LYS A 186 -6.82 32.41 -15.23
C LYS A 186 -7.69 31.20 -14.91
N GLU A 187 -8.86 31.11 -15.52
CA GLU A 187 -9.71 29.91 -15.42
C GLU A 187 -9.01 28.68 -16.00
N VAL A 188 -9.17 27.54 -15.34
CA VAL A 188 -8.60 26.26 -15.76
C VAL A 188 -9.62 25.13 -15.65
N THR A 189 -9.61 24.22 -16.63
CA THR A 189 -10.51 23.07 -16.67
C THR A 189 -9.91 21.88 -15.93
N ILE A 190 -10.67 21.30 -15.00
CA ILE A 190 -10.39 19.97 -14.45
C ILE A 190 -11.30 18.97 -15.17
N THR A 191 -10.71 17.89 -15.68
CA THR A 191 -11.42 16.79 -16.35
C THR A 191 -11.40 15.56 -15.44
N THR A 192 -12.25 14.57 -15.73
CA THR A 192 -12.24 13.30 -14.98
C THR A 192 -10.87 12.61 -15.11
N ARG A 193 -10.25 12.64 -16.30
CA ARG A 193 -8.89 12.11 -16.54
C ARG A 193 -7.87 12.70 -15.57
N HIS A 194 -7.87 14.02 -15.38
CA HIS A 194 -6.98 14.70 -14.43
C HIS A 194 -7.19 14.27 -12.96
N LEU A 195 -8.42 13.90 -12.58
CA LEU A 195 -8.69 13.37 -11.22
C LEU A 195 -8.14 11.96 -11.04
N LEU A 196 -8.39 11.09 -12.02
CA LEU A 196 -8.01 9.67 -12.01
C LEU A 196 -6.49 9.46 -12.07
N SER A 197 -5.77 10.35 -12.77
CA SER A 197 -4.31 10.33 -12.92
C SER A 197 -3.55 11.09 -11.82
N HIS A 198 -4.25 11.73 -10.87
CA HIS A 198 -3.69 12.66 -9.87
C HIS A 198 -2.99 13.90 -10.45
N GLN A 199 -3.42 14.37 -11.62
CA GLN A 199 -2.90 15.55 -12.30
C GLN A 199 -3.83 16.78 -12.23
N SER A 200 -4.82 16.78 -11.33
CA SER A 200 -5.81 17.86 -11.20
C SER A 200 -5.35 19.10 -10.44
N GLY A 201 -4.21 19.03 -9.73
CA GLY A 201 -3.76 20.09 -8.82
C GLY A 201 -4.55 20.19 -7.51
N ILE A 202 -5.60 19.37 -7.32
CA ILE A 202 -6.37 19.29 -6.07
C ILE A 202 -5.49 18.68 -4.98
N ARG A 203 -5.46 19.34 -3.81
CA ARG A 203 -4.60 18.94 -2.68
C ARG A 203 -4.93 17.56 -2.09
N HIS A 204 -4.02 17.05 -1.26
CA HIS A 204 -4.27 15.93 -0.35
C HIS A 204 -4.78 16.46 1.01
N TYR A 205 -4.65 15.68 2.10
CA TYR A 205 -5.06 16.10 3.45
C TYR A 205 -4.29 17.30 4.02
N LYS A 206 -3.08 17.59 3.52
CA LYS A 206 -2.30 18.76 3.93
C LYS A 206 -2.67 19.97 3.09
N LEU A 207 -2.89 21.10 3.76
CA LEU A 207 -3.10 22.39 3.11
C LEU A 207 -1.77 22.95 2.57
N ARG A 208 -1.85 23.91 1.65
CA ARG A 208 -0.69 24.66 1.17
C ARG A 208 -0.19 25.53 2.33
N ASP A 209 1.04 25.31 2.80
CA ASP A 209 1.62 26.10 3.90
C ASP A 209 2.00 27.51 3.40
N THR A 210 1.00 28.38 3.36
CA THR A 210 1.11 29.77 2.87
C THR A 210 2.14 30.59 3.65
N LYS A 211 2.41 30.22 4.91
CA LYS A 211 3.39 30.90 5.76
C LYS A 211 4.83 30.52 5.41
N LYS A 212 5.12 29.25 5.10
CA LYS A 212 6.46 28.83 4.64
C LYS A 212 6.81 29.43 3.27
N ASN A 213 5.84 29.58 2.37
CA ASN A 213 6.07 30.17 1.04
C ASN A 213 6.42 31.67 1.08
N ASN A 214 5.98 32.43 2.08
CA ASN A 214 6.44 33.82 2.25
C ASN A 214 7.93 33.92 2.63
N LYS A 215 8.56 32.83 3.07
CA LYS A 215 10.02 32.77 3.30
C LYS A 215 10.77 32.46 2.00
N PHE A 216 10.26 31.55 1.16
CA PHE A 216 10.82 31.26 -0.16
C PHE A 216 10.66 32.43 -1.14
N LYS A 217 9.48 33.04 -1.24
CA LYS A 217 9.28 34.27 -2.05
C LYS A 217 10.21 35.41 -1.63
N LYS A 218 10.55 35.53 -0.34
CA LYS A 218 11.54 36.52 0.14
C LYS A 218 12.98 36.17 -0.22
N ILE A 219 13.31 34.90 -0.45
CA ILE A 219 14.64 34.46 -0.88
C ILE A 219 14.79 34.70 -2.38
N GLU A 220 13.79 34.35 -3.18
CA GLU A 220 13.76 34.62 -4.63
C GLU A 220 13.77 36.13 -4.93
N GLN A 221 12.89 36.91 -4.29
CA GLN A 221 12.89 38.38 -4.44
C GLN A 221 14.19 39.05 -3.95
N ASN A 222 14.94 38.42 -3.04
CA ASN A 222 16.25 38.93 -2.62
C ASN A 222 17.40 38.47 -3.55
N ALA A 223 17.22 37.39 -4.32
CA ALA A 223 18.16 36.99 -5.36
C ALA A 223 18.04 37.93 -6.57
N ASP A 224 16.83 38.25 -7.01
CA ASP A 224 16.57 39.16 -8.14
C ASP A 224 16.99 40.61 -7.84
N ASN A 225 16.87 41.06 -6.58
CA ASN A 225 17.29 42.41 -6.18
C ASN A 225 18.82 42.59 -6.09
N ASN A 226 19.62 41.52 -6.20
CA ASN A 226 21.08 41.58 -6.13
C ASN A 226 21.77 41.50 -7.51
N SER A 227 21.01 41.44 -8.61
CA SER A 227 21.54 41.41 -9.99
C SER A 227 21.55 42.78 -10.68
N ASN A 228 20.99 43.83 -10.05
CA ASN A 228 20.87 45.17 -10.63
C ASN A 228 21.62 46.24 -9.82
N LEU A 229 22.95 46.28 -9.95
CA LEU A 229 23.72 47.48 -9.59
C LEU A 229 24.76 47.87 -10.67
N LYS A 230 24.31 48.78 -11.55
CA LYS A 230 25.09 49.73 -12.38
C LYS A 230 25.87 49.23 -13.60
N MET A 231 25.36 49.65 -14.76
CA MET A 231 26.17 50.07 -15.91
C MET A 231 25.83 51.53 -16.29
N THR A 232 26.75 52.46 -16.04
CA THR A 232 26.89 53.85 -16.58
C THR A 232 28.09 54.45 -15.82
N LYS A 233 29.09 55.12 -16.40
CA LYS A 233 29.36 55.61 -17.77
C LYS A 233 30.89 55.77 -17.95
N GLU A 234 31.34 55.80 -19.21
CA GLU A 234 32.48 56.55 -19.77
C GLU A 234 33.77 56.74 -18.93
N ASP A 235 34.90 56.15 -19.38
CA ASP A 235 36.05 56.98 -19.81
C ASP A 235 37.10 56.27 -20.70
N ASP A 236 37.56 57.04 -21.69
CA ASP A 236 38.73 57.01 -22.59
C ASP A 236 39.74 55.83 -22.80
N ARG A 237 39.93 55.56 -24.11
CA ARG A 237 41.20 55.39 -24.89
C ARG A 237 42.08 54.11 -24.82
N LYS A 238 42.14 53.45 -25.99
CA LYS A 238 43.34 53.02 -26.79
C LYS A 238 44.34 52.00 -26.22
N GLU A 239 44.42 50.81 -26.85
CA GLU A 239 45.44 50.36 -27.84
C GLU A 239 45.14 48.90 -28.27
N GLU A 240 45.09 48.58 -29.58
CA GLU A 240 46.14 47.84 -30.33
C GLU A 240 46.69 46.57 -29.64
N LYS A 241 46.82 45.36 -30.23
CA LYS A 241 46.60 44.71 -31.55
C LYS A 241 46.31 43.21 -31.20
N GLY A 242 45.69 42.33 -31.99
CA GLY A 242 45.24 42.33 -33.38
C GLY A 242 45.45 40.93 -34.00
N LYS A 243 44.50 40.44 -34.82
CA LYS A 243 44.61 39.28 -35.76
C LYS A 243 44.92 37.90 -35.12
N ARG A 244 44.25 36.79 -35.49
CA ARG A 244 43.86 36.38 -36.85
C ARG A 244 42.70 35.37 -36.83
N MET A 245 41.92 35.33 -37.91
CA MET A 245 40.80 34.40 -38.10
C MET A 245 41.24 33.02 -38.61
N ALA A 246 40.43 32.01 -38.26
CA ALA A 246 39.98 30.87 -39.07
C ALA A 246 41.01 29.95 -39.77
N ARG A 247 40.87 28.63 -39.51
CA ARG A 247 40.18 27.73 -40.44
C ARG A 247 39.67 26.45 -39.76
N ASP A 248 38.67 25.86 -40.39
CA ASP A 248 37.92 24.68 -39.96
C ASP A 248 38.61 23.34 -40.28
N ASP A 249 37.87 22.25 -40.05
CA ASP A 249 38.06 20.86 -40.49
C ASP A 249 39.12 20.02 -39.73
N SER A 250 38.98 18.71 -39.50
CA SER A 250 37.83 17.77 -39.36
C SER A 250 38.39 16.37 -38.96
N TYR A 251 37.55 15.38 -38.60
CA TYR A 251 37.87 13.92 -38.43
C TYR A 251 38.81 13.53 -37.26
N THR A 252 38.36 12.92 -36.15
CA THR A 252 37.86 11.53 -35.84
C THR A 252 38.92 10.50 -35.40
N ASN A 253 38.55 9.80 -34.32
CA ASN A 253 38.89 8.42 -33.92
C ASN A 253 40.26 8.03 -33.32
N GLU A 254 40.13 7.50 -32.09
CA GLU A 254 40.57 6.16 -31.67
C GLU A 254 41.92 5.87 -30.96
N GLN A 255 41.74 5.12 -29.86
CA GLN A 255 42.50 3.94 -29.42
C GLN A 255 43.79 4.05 -28.57
N GLN A 256 43.64 3.49 -27.36
CA GLN A 256 44.47 2.42 -26.76
C GLN A 256 45.70 2.73 -25.86
N CYS A 257 45.53 2.29 -24.60
CA CYS A 257 46.37 1.36 -23.84
C CYS A 257 47.70 1.80 -23.16
N LEU A 258 47.97 1.06 -22.08
CA LEU A 258 49.03 1.21 -21.07
C LEU A 258 50.43 0.81 -21.60
N PRO A 259 51.50 1.07 -20.83
CA PRO A 259 52.01 -0.03 -19.99
C PRO A 259 52.41 0.33 -18.54
N SER A 260 52.67 -0.73 -17.77
CA SER A 260 53.04 -0.84 -16.35
C SER A 260 54.51 -0.52 -16.00
N LEU A 261 54.83 -0.35 -14.71
CA LEU A 261 56.07 -0.88 -14.07
C LEU A 261 56.03 -0.85 -12.51
N ASP A 262 56.92 -1.61 -11.87
CA ASP A 262 56.98 -1.99 -10.43
C ASP A 262 58.33 -1.51 -9.78
N SER A 263 58.72 -1.65 -8.51
CA SER A 263 58.34 -2.58 -7.42
C SER A 263 58.83 -2.15 -6.01
N SER A 264 58.38 -2.88 -4.97
CA SER A 264 59.11 -3.15 -3.69
C SER A 264 59.17 -2.03 -2.62
N LYS A 265 59.32 -2.25 -1.29
CA LYS A 265 59.42 -3.46 -0.42
C LYS A 265 59.28 -3.07 1.09
N ASN A 266 58.72 -3.96 1.94
CA ASN A 266 59.04 -4.26 3.38
C ASN A 266 59.17 -3.13 4.46
N ASP A 267 59.00 -3.32 5.79
CA ASP A 267 58.71 -4.49 6.65
C ASP A 267 58.13 -4.08 8.05
N GLN A 268 57.35 -4.99 8.67
CA GLN A 268 57.18 -5.33 10.11
C GLN A 268 57.07 -4.28 11.26
N LYS A 269 56.00 -4.38 12.08
CA LYS A 269 55.94 -4.98 13.47
C LYS A 269 54.61 -4.66 14.19
N GLU A 270 53.85 -5.66 14.67
CA GLU A 270 53.72 -6.12 16.08
C GLU A 270 53.12 -5.05 17.06
N THR A 271 52.12 -5.29 17.93
CA THR A 271 51.38 -6.50 18.33
C THR A 271 50.02 -6.14 18.98
N GLN A 272 49.11 -7.11 19.14
CA GLN A 272 47.80 -6.98 19.83
C GLN A 272 47.93 -7.08 21.36
N HIS A 273 46.97 -6.55 22.15
CA HIS A 273 46.05 -7.37 22.99
C HIS A 273 45.07 -6.60 23.93
N SER A 274 43.80 -7.07 23.93
CA SER A 274 42.83 -7.29 25.06
C SER A 274 42.64 -6.21 26.17
N LEU A 275 41.47 -5.58 26.36
CA LEU A 275 40.14 -6.05 26.85
C LEU A 275 39.90 -5.85 28.38
N LEU A 276 38.63 -5.58 28.70
CA LEU A 276 37.88 -5.75 29.98
C LEU A 276 37.75 -4.60 31.02
N SER A 277 36.46 -4.31 31.29
CA SER A 277 35.82 -4.02 32.59
C SER A 277 35.76 -2.61 33.22
N SER A 278 34.56 -2.27 33.70
CA SER A 278 34.17 -1.22 34.68
C SER A 278 34.34 -1.78 36.12
N PRO A 279 34.18 -1.06 37.27
CA PRO A 279 33.14 -0.03 37.53
C PRO A 279 33.45 1.11 38.56
N GLU A 280 32.40 1.93 38.84
CA GLU A 280 32.02 2.54 40.14
C GLU A 280 32.12 4.07 40.44
N LYS A 281 30.95 4.58 40.91
CA LYS A 281 30.70 5.55 42.02
C LYS A 281 31.21 7.00 41.96
N LYS A 282 30.26 7.96 42.07
CA LYS A 282 29.98 8.69 43.34
C LYS A 282 28.63 9.46 43.34
N LYS A 283 28.06 9.62 44.54
CA LYS A 283 26.83 10.36 44.88
C LYS A 283 27.16 11.77 45.43
N HIS A 284 26.11 12.54 45.75
CA HIS A 284 26.01 13.77 46.59
C HIS A 284 25.77 15.08 45.80
N THR A 285 24.95 16.04 46.24
CA THR A 285 23.85 16.11 47.24
C THR A 285 22.96 17.31 46.85
N ALA A 286 21.67 17.30 47.17
CA ALA A 286 20.78 18.47 47.02
C ALA A 286 20.17 18.89 48.37
N GLN A 287 20.18 20.20 48.66
CA GLN A 287 19.36 20.99 49.63
C GLN A 287 20.05 22.36 49.84
N LYS A 288 19.41 23.50 50.15
CA LYS A 288 18.02 23.99 50.05
C LYS A 288 18.01 25.49 50.41
N LEU A 289 17.02 26.27 49.93
CA LEU A 289 16.55 27.57 50.47
C LEU A 289 17.53 28.77 50.58
N LEU A 290 17.21 29.87 49.88
CA LEU A 290 16.64 31.10 50.49
C LEU A 290 16.21 32.10 49.42
N MET A 291 15.28 33.02 49.76
CA MET A 291 14.61 33.93 48.83
C MET A 291 15.25 35.34 48.86
N GLY A 292 15.33 36.01 47.71
CA GLY A 292 15.72 37.42 47.60
C GLY A 292 15.41 37.99 46.22
N LYS A 293 14.68 39.10 46.15
CA LYS A 293 14.27 39.74 44.88
C LYS A 293 15.35 40.72 44.39
N THR A 294 15.72 40.64 43.11
CA THR A 294 16.21 41.79 42.33
C THR A 294 15.83 41.62 40.86
N SER A 295 15.29 42.67 40.24
CA SER A 295 14.95 42.69 38.82
C SER A 295 16.19 42.95 37.96
N SER A 296 16.44 42.12 36.94
CA SER A 296 17.34 42.44 35.84
C SER A 296 17.04 41.58 34.60
N ASN A 297 17.19 42.16 33.42
CA ASN A 297 16.85 41.56 32.13
C ASN A 297 17.71 40.34 31.77
N LYS A 298 17.09 39.26 31.25
CA LYS A 298 17.49 38.64 29.96
C LYS A 298 16.56 37.52 29.47
N MET A 299 16.39 37.51 28.14
CA MET A 299 16.04 36.38 27.26
C MET A 299 14.74 35.62 27.56
N LYS A 300 13.69 35.97 26.79
CA LYS A 300 12.61 35.02 26.45
C LYS A 300 13.26 33.78 25.81
N LYS A 301 13.19 32.63 26.48
CA LYS A 301 13.37 31.34 25.80
C LYS A 301 12.29 31.25 24.72
N LYS A 302 12.72 30.99 23.49
CA LYS A 302 11.85 30.60 22.39
C LYS A 302 11.09 29.34 22.83
N GLY A 303 9.79 29.28 22.57
CA GLY A 303 9.10 27.99 22.64
C GLY A 303 9.77 27.03 21.65
N GLU A 304 9.89 25.77 22.03
CA GLU A 304 10.02 24.70 21.05
C GLU A 304 8.63 24.58 20.43
N ASP A 305 8.49 25.05 19.19
CA ASP A 305 7.23 24.97 18.45
C ASP A 305 6.94 23.48 18.16
N ASP A 306 5.81 22.96 18.67
CA ASP A 306 5.29 21.58 18.44
C ASP A 306 4.80 21.37 16.99
N ASP A 307 5.54 21.90 16.01
CA ASP A 307 5.27 21.81 14.58
C ASP A 307 5.71 20.43 14.04
N ASP A 308 4.81 19.44 14.04
CA ASP A 308 4.60 18.48 12.90
C ASP A 308 3.61 17.31 13.17
N GLU A 309 2.91 17.23 14.32
CA GLU A 309 1.89 16.17 14.55
C GLU A 309 0.42 16.61 14.27
N PHE A 310 0.16 17.91 14.03
CA PHE A 310 -1.20 18.48 14.01
C PHE A 310 -1.90 18.65 12.65
N ASP A 311 -1.20 18.43 11.53
CA ASP A 311 -1.70 18.83 10.19
C ASP A 311 -2.23 17.64 9.34
N LEU A 312 -2.93 16.72 10.00
CA LEU A 312 -3.68 15.61 9.38
C LEU A 312 -5.11 15.50 9.93
N LYS A 313 -5.72 16.61 10.38
CA LYS A 313 -7.08 16.61 10.96
C LYS A 313 -8.11 15.94 10.05
N GLU A 314 -8.05 16.22 8.74
CA GLU A 314 -8.94 15.61 7.75
C GLU A 314 -8.76 14.09 7.63
N TYR A 315 -7.57 13.56 7.91
CA TYR A 315 -7.32 12.11 7.92
C TYR A 315 -8.06 11.41 9.08
N TYR A 316 -8.38 12.15 10.14
CA TYR A 316 -9.02 11.68 11.37
C TYR A 316 -10.43 12.27 11.63
N ILE A 317 -11.10 12.73 10.56
CA ILE A 317 -12.52 13.14 10.58
C ILE A 317 -13.40 12.07 11.21
N LYS A 318 -14.38 12.49 12.00
CA LYS A 318 -15.38 11.63 12.68
C LYS A 318 -16.81 11.97 12.28
N GLU A 319 -16.98 13.11 11.64
CA GLU A 319 -18.21 13.66 11.13
C GLU A 319 -18.65 12.84 9.92
N LYS A 320 -19.91 12.42 9.92
CA LYS A 320 -20.53 11.75 8.77
C LYS A 320 -20.95 12.80 7.74
N PHE A 321 -20.76 12.47 6.46
CA PHE A 321 -21.21 13.24 5.31
C PHE A 321 -22.32 12.45 4.63
N ASP A 322 -23.52 13.03 4.57
CA ASP A 322 -24.69 12.37 3.96
C ASP A 322 -24.67 12.53 2.43
N THR A 323 -24.02 13.57 1.92
CA THR A 323 -23.88 13.84 0.48
C THR A 323 -22.44 14.11 0.06
N ILE A 324 -22.13 13.83 -1.21
CA ILE A 324 -20.84 14.18 -1.82
C ILE A 324 -20.68 15.71 -1.87
N GLN A 325 -21.77 16.45 -2.05
CA GLN A 325 -21.79 17.92 -2.01
C GLN A 325 -21.28 18.48 -0.68
N GLU A 326 -21.59 17.83 0.45
CA GLU A 326 -21.03 18.22 1.76
C GLU A 326 -19.55 17.86 1.88
N ALA A 327 -19.15 16.68 1.42
CA ALA A 327 -17.74 16.24 1.43
C ALA A 327 -16.84 17.18 0.61
N VAL A 328 -17.36 17.67 -0.52
CA VAL A 328 -16.67 18.59 -1.43
C VAL A 328 -16.41 19.97 -0.79
N LYS A 329 -17.28 20.44 0.13
CA LYS A 329 -17.08 21.71 0.87
C LYS A 329 -15.80 21.72 1.71
N LEU A 330 -15.18 20.56 2.00
CA LEU A 330 -13.88 20.48 2.68
C LEU A 330 -12.74 21.12 1.87
N PHE A 331 -12.84 21.19 0.54
CA PHE A 331 -11.73 21.62 -0.33
C PHE A 331 -12.14 22.36 -1.62
N GLN A 332 -13.44 22.55 -1.88
CA GLN A 332 -13.92 23.18 -3.11
C GLN A 332 -13.40 24.61 -3.32
N ASP A 333 -13.03 25.31 -2.25
CA ASP A 333 -12.60 26.72 -2.28
C ASP A 333 -11.05 26.86 -2.25
N ASP A 334 -10.31 25.76 -2.12
CA ASP A 334 -8.84 25.77 -2.04
C ASP A 334 -8.16 26.05 -3.39
N GLU A 335 -7.02 26.73 -3.36
CA GLU A 335 -6.15 26.90 -4.53
C GLU A 335 -5.63 25.56 -5.07
N LEU A 336 -5.44 25.49 -6.39
CA LEU A 336 -4.71 24.38 -7.01
C LEU A 336 -3.20 24.50 -6.76
N PHE A 337 -2.54 23.37 -6.52
CA PHE A 337 -1.08 23.31 -6.33
C PHE A 337 -0.31 23.59 -7.63
N PHE A 338 -0.87 23.17 -8.76
CA PHE A 338 -0.37 23.39 -10.12
C PHE A 338 -1.56 23.40 -11.09
N LYS A 339 -1.35 23.87 -12.32
CA LYS A 339 -2.36 23.85 -13.39
C LYS A 339 -2.69 22.40 -13.81
N PRO A 340 -3.96 22.03 -14.00
CA PRO A 340 -4.34 20.67 -14.37
C PRO A 340 -3.59 20.14 -15.59
N GLY A 341 -3.06 18.92 -15.49
CA GLY A 341 -2.24 18.26 -16.51
C GLY A 341 -0.73 18.52 -16.41
N GLU A 342 -0.28 19.56 -15.70
CA GLU A 342 1.14 19.99 -15.68
C GLU A 342 1.96 19.45 -14.49
N GLY A 343 1.34 18.72 -13.58
CA GLY A 343 2.00 18.13 -12.41
C GLY A 343 1.33 16.87 -11.89
N PHE A 344 1.93 16.22 -10.89
CA PHE A 344 1.42 15.00 -10.26
C PHE A 344 1.42 15.14 -8.73
N LEU A 345 0.23 15.02 -8.12
CA LEU A 345 0.04 15.07 -6.67
C LEU A 345 -1.05 14.09 -6.26
N TYR A 346 -0.65 12.99 -5.64
CA TYR A 346 -1.58 11.97 -5.16
C TYR A 346 -2.64 12.56 -4.22
N THR A 347 -3.91 12.53 -4.62
CA THR A 347 -5.01 13.19 -3.92
C THR A 347 -6.12 12.20 -3.55
N THR A 348 -6.63 12.29 -2.31
CA THR A 348 -7.88 11.62 -1.92
C THR A 348 -9.08 12.48 -2.28
N HIS A 349 -8.99 13.80 -2.12
CA HIS A 349 -10.06 14.75 -2.44
C HIS A 349 -10.38 14.80 -3.93
N GLY A 350 -9.39 14.60 -4.81
CA GLY A 350 -9.65 14.38 -6.23
C GLY A 350 -10.52 13.13 -6.49
N TRP A 351 -10.41 12.09 -5.66
CA TRP A 351 -11.27 10.92 -5.73
C TRP A 351 -12.64 11.12 -5.05
N THR A 352 -12.75 12.04 -4.08
CA THR A 352 -14.06 12.56 -3.65
C THR A 352 -14.80 13.23 -4.82
N LEU A 353 -14.10 13.99 -5.68
CA LEU A 353 -14.69 14.50 -6.93
C LEU A 353 -15.06 13.38 -7.90
N VAL A 354 -14.23 12.33 -8.07
CA VAL A 354 -14.59 11.14 -8.88
C VAL A 354 -15.90 10.52 -8.40
N SER A 355 -16.16 10.51 -7.09
CA SER A 355 -17.44 10.01 -6.53
C SER A 355 -18.63 10.81 -7.09
N GLY A 356 -18.52 12.15 -7.12
CA GLY A 356 -19.57 13.04 -7.63
C GLY A 356 -19.72 12.99 -9.15
N VAL A 357 -18.62 12.78 -9.88
CA VAL A 357 -18.65 12.54 -11.33
C VAL A 357 -19.39 11.24 -11.65
N VAL A 358 -19.14 10.15 -10.91
CA VAL A 358 -19.86 8.88 -11.06
C VAL A 358 -21.35 9.04 -10.74
N GLU A 359 -21.68 9.75 -9.66
CA GLU A 359 -23.08 10.02 -9.26
C GLU A 359 -23.84 10.81 -10.34
N GLY A 360 -23.24 11.88 -10.88
CA GLY A 360 -23.81 12.68 -11.96
C GLY A 360 -23.91 11.95 -13.30
N ALA A 361 -22.90 11.14 -13.66
CA ALA A 361 -22.90 10.37 -14.91
C ALA A 361 -23.85 9.15 -14.88
N ALA A 362 -24.03 8.52 -13.71
CA ALA A 362 -24.96 7.40 -13.54
C ALA A 362 -26.41 7.85 -13.24
N ASN A 363 -26.60 9.11 -12.83
CA ASN A 363 -27.84 9.64 -12.26
C ASN A 363 -28.39 8.75 -11.12
N LYS A 364 -27.49 8.30 -10.24
CA LYS A 364 -27.75 7.41 -9.09
C LYS A 364 -26.75 7.72 -7.97
N PRO A 365 -27.11 7.56 -6.69
CA PRO A 365 -26.18 7.74 -5.58
C PRO A 365 -24.90 6.91 -5.77
N PHE A 366 -23.73 7.49 -5.50
CA PHE A 366 -22.45 6.81 -5.68
C PHE A 366 -22.37 5.45 -4.96
N THR A 367 -22.95 5.37 -3.76
CA THR A 367 -23.00 4.15 -2.96
C THR A 367 -23.79 3.03 -3.63
N ASP A 368 -24.80 3.37 -4.43
CA ASP A 368 -25.64 2.42 -5.14
C ASP A 368 -24.91 1.92 -6.39
N VAL A 369 -24.21 2.80 -7.11
CA VAL A 369 -23.36 2.42 -8.25
C VAL A 369 -22.27 1.44 -7.81
N ILE A 370 -21.59 1.72 -6.70
CA ILE A 370 -20.52 0.86 -6.18
C ILE A 370 -21.03 -0.46 -5.58
N THR A 371 -22.16 -0.47 -4.88
CA THR A 371 -22.70 -1.73 -4.35
C THR A 371 -23.25 -2.64 -5.44
N ASN A 372 -23.81 -2.08 -6.52
CA ASN A 372 -24.13 -2.87 -7.73
C ASN A 372 -22.86 -3.41 -8.39
N LEU A 373 -21.78 -2.62 -8.53
CA LEU A 373 -20.48 -3.11 -9.03
C LEU A 373 -19.94 -4.28 -8.18
N PHE A 374 -20.07 -4.21 -6.85
CA PHE A 374 -19.67 -5.31 -5.97
C PHE A 374 -20.49 -6.57 -6.26
N HIS A 375 -21.81 -6.45 -6.38
CA HIS A 375 -22.69 -7.57 -6.75
C HIS A 375 -22.34 -8.18 -8.12
N ASP A 376 -22.16 -7.35 -9.15
CA ASP A 376 -21.90 -7.79 -10.52
C ASP A 376 -20.55 -8.53 -10.66
N LEU A 377 -19.55 -8.13 -9.86
CA LEU A 377 -18.26 -8.81 -9.74
C LEU A 377 -18.25 -9.95 -8.69
N GLY A 378 -19.39 -10.22 -8.05
CA GLY A 378 -19.53 -11.24 -7.01
C GLY A 378 -18.72 -10.98 -5.74
N LEU A 379 -18.44 -9.72 -5.40
CA LEU A 379 -17.65 -9.28 -4.23
C LEU A 379 -18.53 -9.25 -2.96
N ASN A 380 -18.96 -10.43 -2.53
CA ASN A 380 -19.98 -10.63 -1.50
C ASN A 380 -19.54 -10.27 -0.08
N GLU A 381 -18.23 -10.12 0.18
CA GLU A 381 -17.64 -9.71 1.45
C GLU A 381 -16.98 -8.32 1.38
N THR A 382 -17.39 -7.51 0.39
CA THR A 382 -16.89 -6.15 0.16
C THR A 382 -17.97 -5.12 0.50
N PHE A 383 -17.61 -4.13 1.32
CA PHE A 383 -18.56 -3.20 1.94
C PHE A 383 -18.06 -1.76 1.91
N LEU A 384 -19.00 -0.81 1.98
CA LEU A 384 -18.72 0.54 2.44
C LEU A 384 -18.32 0.48 3.93
N ASP A 385 -17.26 1.19 4.34
CA ASP A 385 -16.78 1.27 5.72
C ASP A 385 -17.68 2.13 6.61
N LYS A 386 -18.95 1.73 6.72
CA LYS A 386 -19.95 2.33 7.61
C LYS A 386 -19.73 1.87 9.04
N HIS A 387 -20.10 2.71 10.01
CA HIS A 387 -19.96 2.39 11.43
C HIS A 387 -21.12 1.52 11.93
N ASP A 388 -22.33 1.83 11.48
CA ASP A 388 -23.61 1.29 11.94
C ASP A 388 -23.87 -0.19 11.63
N PRO A 389 -23.48 -0.79 10.49
CA PRO A 389 -23.82 -2.18 10.20
C PRO A 389 -22.89 -3.14 10.95
N VAL A 390 -23.48 -4.21 11.49
CA VAL A 390 -22.73 -5.36 11.99
C VAL A 390 -22.14 -6.11 10.80
N ILE A 391 -20.82 -6.10 10.69
CA ILE A 391 -20.08 -6.83 9.66
C ILE A 391 -19.37 -8.00 10.35
N MET A 392 -19.72 -9.22 9.95
CA MET A 392 -19.07 -10.43 10.48
C MET A 392 -17.58 -10.43 10.13
N ASN A 393 -16.76 -10.98 11.03
CA ASN A 393 -15.32 -11.10 10.87
C ASN A 393 -14.55 -9.76 10.68
N ARG A 394 -15.16 -8.60 10.99
CA ARG A 394 -14.52 -7.27 10.90
C ARG A 394 -13.41 -7.14 11.95
N ALA A 395 -12.17 -6.91 11.51
CA ALA A 395 -11.02 -6.72 12.40
C ALA A 395 -11.06 -5.37 13.14
N ARG A 396 -10.45 -5.33 14.33
CA ARG A 396 -10.02 -4.08 14.98
C ARG A 396 -8.83 -3.49 14.24
N CYS A 397 -8.80 -2.16 14.15
CA CYS A 397 -7.76 -1.40 13.48
C CYS A 397 -6.75 -0.85 14.51
N TYR A 398 -5.45 -0.92 14.21
CA TYR A 398 -4.38 -0.54 15.12
C TYR A 398 -3.40 0.49 14.55
N ILE A 399 -2.86 1.35 15.41
CA ILE A 399 -1.79 2.29 15.08
C ILE A 399 -0.58 2.08 16.00
N ARG A 400 0.56 2.66 15.61
CA ARG A 400 1.75 2.76 16.45
C ARG A 400 1.90 4.19 16.93
N ASN A 401 2.24 4.37 18.20
CA ASN A 401 2.67 5.67 18.71
C ASN A 401 4.17 5.91 18.43
N LYS A 402 4.65 7.13 18.72
CA LYS A 402 6.07 7.52 18.61
C LYS A 402 7.06 6.67 19.43
N HIS A 403 6.57 5.83 20.35
CA HIS A 403 7.38 4.90 21.15
C HIS A 403 7.23 3.44 20.70
N TRP A 404 6.79 3.20 19.45
CA TRP A 404 6.60 1.88 18.85
C TRP A 404 5.61 0.95 19.60
N LYS A 405 4.79 1.49 20.50
CA LYS A 405 3.73 0.74 21.18
C LYS A 405 2.49 0.69 20.31
N LEU A 406 1.91 -0.51 20.20
CA LEU A 406 0.62 -0.75 19.58
C LEU A 406 -0.48 -0.02 20.37
N LYS A 407 -1.45 0.55 19.65
CA LYS A 407 -2.67 1.15 20.20
C LYS A 407 -3.84 0.85 19.28
N ASN A 408 -5.06 0.81 19.83
CA ASN A 408 -6.27 0.95 19.02
C ASN A 408 -6.20 2.22 18.18
N ALA A 409 -6.58 2.10 16.91
CA ALA A 409 -6.76 3.24 16.03
C ALA A 409 -7.95 4.08 16.50
N PRO A 410 -7.91 5.42 16.37
CA PRO A 410 -9.08 6.23 16.63
C PRO A 410 -10.20 5.89 15.65
N TYR A 411 -11.44 6.03 16.10
CA TYR A 411 -12.59 6.05 15.19
C TYR A 411 -12.42 7.19 14.18
N VAL A 412 -12.75 6.89 12.92
CA VAL A 412 -12.84 7.84 11.82
C VAL A 412 -14.02 7.46 10.94
N ASP A 413 -14.67 8.46 10.37
CA ASP A 413 -15.68 8.29 9.34
C ASP A 413 -15.04 8.50 7.95
N ASN A 414 -15.34 7.60 7.02
CA ASN A 414 -14.76 7.59 5.68
C ASN A 414 -15.74 8.05 4.58
N SER A 415 -16.93 8.53 4.95
CA SER A 415 -17.99 8.93 4.02
C SER A 415 -17.61 10.04 3.05
N TYR A 416 -16.76 10.97 3.48
CA TYR A 416 -16.23 12.03 2.61
C TYR A 416 -15.32 11.53 1.47
N LYS A 417 -14.89 10.26 1.51
CA LYS A 417 -13.88 9.70 0.60
C LYS A 417 -14.15 8.26 0.17
N TRP A 418 -15.43 7.87 0.00
CA TRP A 418 -15.82 6.50 -0.39
C TRP A 418 -14.93 5.96 -1.54
N ALA A 419 -14.90 6.63 -2.69
CA ALA A 419 -14.04 6.24 -3.83
C ALA A 419 -12.54 6.23 -3.52
N GLY A 420 -12.10 7.16 -2.67
CA GLY A 420 -10.69 7.38 -2.38
C GLY A 420 -10.09 6.34 -1.43
N GLY A 421 -10.88 5.75 -0.54
CA GLY A 421 -10.38 4.78 0.44
C GLY A 421 -11.38 4.30 1.48
N GLY A 422 -12.69 4.37 1.20
CA GLY A 422 -13.75 4.10 2.18
C GLY A 422 -14.32 2.68 2.14
N PHE A 423 -13.63 1.69 1.56
CA PHE A 423 -14.15 0.32 1.48
C PHE A 423 -13.44 -0.67 2.43
N LEU A 424 -14.20 -1.68 2.83
CA LEU A 424 -13.78 -2.92 3.52
C LEU A 424 -13.86 -4.09 2.52
N SER A 425 -13.02 -5.11 2.67
CA SER A 425 -13.10 -6.34 1.88
C SER A 425 -12.36 -7.50 2.56
N THR A 426 -12.44 -8.70 1.98
CA THR A 426 -11.59 -9.86 2.29
C THR A 426 -10.54 -10.08 1.19
N VAL A 427 -9.52 -10.88 1.46
CA VAL A 427 -8.52 -11.23 0.44
C VAL A 427 -9.11 -12.07 -0.70
N HIS A 428 -10.18 -12.84 -0.46
CA HIS A 428 -10.86 -13.61 -1.51
C HIS A 428 -11.54 -12.71 -2.54
N ASP A 429 -12.24 -11.67 -2.09
CA ASP A 429 -12.87 -10.70 -2.97
C ASP A 429 -11.83 -9.86 -3.73
N LEU A 430 -10.75 -9.43 -3.07
CA LEU A 430 -9.65 -8.76 -3.76
C LEU A 430 -8.98 -9.64 -4.84
N ILE A 431 -8.85 -10.95 -4.60
CA ILE A 431 -8.39 -11.91 -5.61
C ILE A 431 -9.42 -12.05 -6.74
N ARG A 432 -10.72 -12.14 -6.45
CA ARG A 432 -11.78 -12.20 -7.47
C ARG A 432 -11.76 -10.95 -8.36
N PHE A 433 -11.65 -9.77 -7.76
CA PHE A 433 -11.50 -8.50 -8.48
C PHE A 433 -10.23 -8.47 -9.35
N GLY A 434 -9.06 -8.82 -8.78
CA GLY A 434 -7.80 -8.83 -9.53
C GLY A 434 -7.79 -9.83 -10.68
N ASN A 435 -8.37 -11.03 -10.49
CA ASN A 435 -8.57 -12.02 -11.55
C ASN A 435 -9.49 -11.50 -12.66
N ALA A 436 -10.59 -10.79 -12.32
CA ALA A 436 -11.50 -10.21 -13.32
C ALA A 436 -10.82 -9.12 -14.16
N MET A 437 -9.95 -8.29 -13.55
CA MET A 437 -9.17 -7.28 -14.27
C MET A 437 -8.09 -7.91 -15.16
N LEU A 438 -7.40 -8.94 -14.66
CA LEU A 438 -6.45 -9.72 -15.46
C LEU A 438 -7.12 -10.40 -16.65
N TYR A 439 -8.27 -11.04 -16.43
CA TYR A 439 -9.06 -11.70 -17.47
C TYR A 439 -9.50 -10.72 -18.56
N ALA A 440 -10.01 -9.55 -18.15
CA ALA A 440 -10.40 -8.47 -19.07
C ALA A 440 -9.21 -7.97 -19.90
N SER A 441 -8.03 -7.79 -19.30
CA SER A 441 -6.81 -7.35 -20.00
C SER A 441 -6.25 -8.37 -21.00
N GLN A 442 -6.73 -9.61 -20.98
CA GLN A 442 -6.28 -10.72 -21.82
C GLN A 442 -7.38 -11.24 -22.77
N GLN A 443 -8.52 -10.54 -22.86
CA GLN A 443 -9.52 -10.84 -23.87
C GLN A 443 -9.04 -10.42 -25.26
N ASP A 444 -9.16 -11.31 -26.23
CA ASP A 444 -9.03 -10.97 -27.64
C ASP A 444 -10.42 -10.66 -28.19
N GLU A 445 -10.62 -9.43 -28.70
CA GLU A 445 -11.90 -8.98 -29.28
C GLU A 445 -12.28 -9.78 -30.55
N SER A 446 -11.36 -10.55 -31.14
CA SER A 446 -11.60 -11.44 -32.29
C SER A 446 -12.11 -12.84 -31.95
N ASN A 447 -12.15 -13.24 -30.66
CA ASN A 447 -12.57 -14.59 -30.20
C ASN A 447 -14.09 -14.89 -30.32
N ALA A 448 -14.79 -14.20 -31.23
CA ALA A 448 -16.20 -14.39 -31.52
C ALA A 448 -16.48 -15.83 -32.00
N GLY A 449 -17.14 -16.63 -31.15
CA GLY A 449 -17.45 -18.04 -31.40
C GLY A 449 -16.72 -19.03 -30.49
N THR A 450 -15.88 -18.57 -29.56
CA THR A 450 -15.34 -19.40 -28.47
C THR A 450 -16.30 -19.47 -27.28
N ASN A 451 -16.19 -20.51 -26.44
CA ASN A 451 -16.96 -20.64 -25.18
C ASN A 451 -16.45 -19.71 -24.05
N ILE A 452 -15.78 -18.61 -24.39
CA ILE A 452 -15.15 -17.68 -23.45
C ILE A 452 -16.11 -16.53 -23.20
N LEU A 453 -16.35 -16.20 -21.92
CA LEU A 453 -17.24 -15.09 -21.54
C LEU A 453 -16.56 -13.74 -21.81
N PRO A 454 -17.29 -12.69 -22.19
CA PRO A 454 -16.71 -11.35 -22.30
C PRO A 454 -16.12 -10.89 -20.96
N GLY A 455 -15.02 -10.13 -21.03
CA GLY A 455 -14.44 -9.50 -19.84
C GLY A 455 -15.40 -8.49 -19.20
N TYR A 456 -15.25 -8.25 -17.89
CA TYR A 456 -16.07 -7.22 -17.24
C TYR A 456 -15.76 -5.83 -17.79
N LEU A 457 -14.54 -5.57 -18.25
CA LEU A 457 -14.19 -4.43 -19.09
C LEU A 457 -13.63 -4.95 -20.42
N LYS A 458 -13.60 -4.10 -21.45
CA LYS A 458 -12.89 -4.36 -22.71
C LYS A 458 -11.39 -4.43 -22.46
N ALA A 459 -10.68 -5.23 -23.24
CA ALA A 459 -9.22 -5.32 -23.16
C ALA A 459 -8.58 -3.96 -23.45
N SER A 460 -8.99 -3.30 -24.55
CA SER A 460 -8.61 -1.94 -24.91
C SER A 460 -8.73 -0.95 -23.74
N THR A 461 -9.88 -0.92 -23.06
CA THR A 461 -10.10 -0.11 -21.85
C THR A 461 -9.14 -0.49 -20.71
N MET A 462 -8.90 -1.78 -20.45
CA MET A 462 -7.91 -2.22 -19.44
C MET A 462 -6.47 -1.80 -19.78
N HIS A 463 -6.07 -1.80 -21.05
CA HIS A 463 -4.78 -1.27 -21.49
C HIS A 463 -4.65 0.22 -21.18
N ASP A 464 -5.70 1.02 -21.43
CA ASP A 464 -5.73 2.44 -21.06
C ASP A 464 -5.65 2.66 -19.54
N LEU A 465 -6.32 1.83 -18.73
CA LEU A 465 -6.26 1.95 -17.27
C LEU A 465 -4.86 1.67 -16.71
N TRP A 466 -4.15 0.69 -17.30
CA TRP A 466 -2.83 0.24 -16.85
C TRP A 466 -1.66 0.92 -17.57
N THR A 467 -1.90 1.78 -18.56
CA THR A 467 -0.83 2.57 -19.19
C THR A 467 -0.43 3.74 -18.27
N PRO A 468 0.84 3.84 -17.84
CA PRO A 468 1.30 4.97 -17.04
C PRO A 468 1.14 6.29 -17.80
N ILE A 469 0.62 7.31 -17.14
CA ILE A 469 0.52 8.64 -17.74
C ILE A 469 1.83 9.41 -17.53
N ASN A 470 2.25 10.18 -18.54
CA ASN A 470 3.49 10.95 -18.48
C ASN A 470 3.55 11.89 -17.27
N GLY A 471 4.71 11.94 -16.60
CA GLY A 471 4.93 12.76 -15.39
C GLY A 471 4.43 12.16 -14.08
N THR A 472 3.79 10.98 -14.11
CA THR A 472 3.35 10.26 -12.91
C THR A 472 4.44 9.32 -12.35
N ASN A 473 4.33 8.90 -11.09
CA ASN A 473 5.23 7.91 -10.47
C ASN A 473 4.52 7.10 -9.37
N MET A 474 5.06 5.91 -9.04
CA MET A 474 4.53 5.07 -7.94
C MET A 474 5.23 5.29 -6.59
N GLY A 475 6.31 6.06 -6.53
CA GLY A 475 7.11 6.36 -5.34
C GLY A 475 7.91 5.19 -4.73
N TRP A 476 7.41 3.95 -4.80
CA TRP A 476 8.04 2.77 -4.21
C TRP A 476 8.80 1.90 -5.21
N ASP A 477 8.44 1.97 -6.50
CA ASP A 477 9.20 1.45 -7.62
C ASP A 477 9.61 2.63 -8.51
N LYS A 478 10.88 2.65 -8.93
CA LYS A 478 11.45 3.70 -9.80
C LYS A 478 11.10 3.49 -11.27
N ASP A 479 10.75 2.25 -11.64
CA ASP A 479 10.44 1.85 -13.00
C ASP A 479 8.89 1.86 -13.23
N GLY A 480 8.12 2.31 -12.23
CA GLY A 480 6.66 2.31 -12.22
C GLY A 480 6.02 3.70 -12.20
N GLY A 481 4.97 3.86 -13.01
CA GLY A 481 4.15 5.07 -13.08
C GLY A 481 2.70 4.81 -12.70
N TYR A 482 1.86 5.84 -12.78
CA TYR A 482 0.45 5.79 -12.41
C TYR A 482 -0.43 5.98 -13.66
N GLY A 483 -1.29 5.01 -13.94
CA GLY A 483 -2.31 5.09 -14.97
C GLY A 483 -3.60 5.73 -14.44
N LEU A 484 -4.75 5.20 -14.86
CA LEU A 484 -6.05 5.64 -14.34
C LEU A 484 -6.44 4.73 -13.17
N GLY A 485 -6.27 5.20 -11.93
CA GLY A 485 -6.63 4.44 -10.73
C GLY A 485 -5.76 3.21 -10.42
N TRP A 486 -4.62 3.03 -11.12
CA TRP A 486 -3.68 1.93 -10.96
C TRP A 486 -2.23 2.44 -11.00
N GLY A 487 -1.34 1.81 -10.23
CA GLY A 487 0.10 1.91 -10.45
C GLY A 487 0.57 0.72 -11.30
N SER A 488 1.41 0.96 -12.29
CA SER A 488 1.91 -0.08 -13.20
C SER A 488 3.38 0.10 -13.55
N VAL A 489 4.08 -1.02 -13.63
CA VAL A 489 5.39 -1.14 -14.28
C VAL A 489 5.15 -1.74 -15.66
N VAL A 490 5.64 -1.07 -16.69
CA VAL A 490 5.64 -1.59 -18.06
C VAL A 490 6.89 -2.41 -18.33
N GLU A 491 6.80 -3.36 -19.25
CA GLU A 491 7.96 -4.10 -19.72
C GLU A 491 8.84 -3.23 -20.60
N LYS A 492 10.13 -3.18 -20.27
CA LYS A 492 11.18 -2.44 -20.97
C LYS A 492 12.39 -3.33 -21.12
N GLN A 493 12.86 -3.44 -22.35
CA GLN A 493 14.11 -4.08 -22.74
C GLN A 493 14.83 -3.13 -23.70
N GLU A 494 15.42 -2.06 -23.16
CA GLU A 494 16.03 -1.00 -23.98
C GLU A 494 17.32 -1.47 -24.69
N TYR A 495 18.12 -2.33 -24.05
CA TYR A 495 19.31 -2.96 -24.64
C TYR A 495 19.54 -4.38 -24.08
N GLY A 496 20.32 -5.21 -24.77
CA GLY A 496 20.56 -6.62 -24.41
C GLY A 496 21.24 -6.88 -23.05
N TYR A 497 21.80 -5.85 -22.42
CA TYR A 497 22.39 -5.89 -21.06
C TYR A 497 21.55 -5.14 -20.01
N CYS A 498 20.40 -4.57 -20.40
CA CYS A 498 19.54 -3.85 -19.46
C CYS A 498 18.74 -4.80 -18.57
N ARG A 499 18.41 -4.32 -17.36
CA ARG A 499 17.53 -5.02 -16.43
C ARG A 499 16.11 -5.06 -17.00
N ALA A 500 15.73 -6.21 -17.54
CA ALA A 500 14.36 -6.49 -17.98
C ALA A 500 13.36 -6.15 -16.86
N THR A 501 12.46 -5.19 -17.11
CA THR A 501 11.38 -4.87 -16.16
C THR A 501 10.22 -5.82 -16.39
N ARG A 502 9.73 -6.42 -15.31
CA ARG A 502 8.59 -7.33 -15.38
C ARG A 502 7.30 -6.52 -15.38
N ARG A 503 6.44 -6.65 -16.40
CA ARG A 503 5.10 -6.02 -16.41
C ARG A 503 4.29 -6.46 -15.19
N TYR A 504 3.76 -5.52 -14.43
CA TYR A 504 2.76 -5.78 -13.38
C TYR A 504 1.90 -4.54 -13.11
N ALA A 505 0.66 -4.75 -12.66
CA ALA A 505 -0.24 -3.70 -12.18
C ALA A 505 -0.48 -3.89 -10.67
N SER A 506 -0.68 -2.80 -9.93
CA SER A 506 -0.90 -2.87 -8.49
C SER A 506 -1.56 -1.60 -7.94
N HIS A 507 -2.15 -1.72 -6.76
CA HIS A 507 -2.46 -0.55 -5.94
C HIS A 507 -2.24 -0.87 -4.46
N THR A 508 -1.54 0.02 -3.74
CA THR A 508 -1.35 -0.05 -2.28
C THR A 508 -2.42 0.76 -1.57
N GLY A 509 -2.76 0.39 -0.33
CA GLY A 509 -3.67 1.16 0.50
C GLY A 509 -3.06 1.48 1.86
N GLY A 510 -3.30 2.70 2.32
CA GLY A 510 -3.07 3.13 3.70
C GLY A 510 -4.31 3.86 4.21
N ALA A 511 -4.84 3.43 5.34
CA ALA A 511 -5.96 4.07 6.03
C ALA A 511 -5.67 4.15 7.53
N VAL A 512 -6.57 4.79 8.28
CA VAL A 512 -6.48 4.81 9.74
C VAL A 512 -6.61 3.39 10.28
N GLY A 513 -5.52 2.94 10.87
CA GLY A 513 -5.33 1.59 11.39
C GLY A 513 -5.40 0.43 10.40
N ALA A 514 -5.07 0.63 9.12
CA ALA A 514 -4.94 -0.46 8.16
C ALA A 514 -3.96 -0.16 7.01
N SER A 515 -3.40 -1.22 6.42
CA SER A 515 -2.61 -1.15 5.18
C SER A 515 -2.94 -2.35 4.29
N SER A 516 -2.81 -2.18 2.97
CA SER A 516 -3.18 -3.21 1.99
C SER A 516 -2.33 -3.14 0.72
N VAL A 517 -2.34 -4.21 -0.07
CA VAL A 517 -1.90 -4.20 -1.47
C VAL A 517 -2.67 -5.25 -2.26
N LEU A 518 -3.07 -4.86 -3.47
CA LEU A 518 -3.44 -5.77 -4.55
C LEU A 518 -2.38 -5.66 -5.64
N LEU A 519 -1.85 -6.78 -6.11
CA LEU A 519 -0.86 -6.87 -7.18
C LEU A 519 -1.28 -7.94 -8.18
N ILE A 520 -1.17 -7.61 -9.47
CA ILE A 520 -1.51 -8.44 -10.62
C ILE A 520 -0.25 -8.56 -11.49
N LEU A 521 0.19 -9.79 -11.73
CA LEU A 521 1.39 -10.16 -12.49
C LEU A 521 0.96 -11.03 -13.68
N PRO A 522 0.53 -10.44 -14.82
CA PRO A 522 0.14 -11.18 -16.04
C PRO A 522 1.31 -12.04 -16.53
N ASN A 523 1.11 -13.25 -17.06
CA ASN A 523 2.19 -14.21 -17.37
C ASN A 523 3.32 -13.66 -18.30
N LYS A 524 4.52 -14.25 -18.26
CA LYS A 524 5.62 -13.90 -19.18
C LYS A 524 5.31 -14.45 -20.57
N GLY A 525 5.21 -13.59 -21.58
CA GLY A 525 5.02 -14.03 -22.96
C GLY A 525 3.94 -13.30 -23.77
N GLU A 526 3.34 -12.25 -23.23
CA GLU A 526 2.45 -11.35 -23.98
C GLU A 526 3.21 -10.57 -25.07
N LYS A 527 3.55 -11.27 -26.17
CA LYS A 527 3.39 -10.67 -27.50
C LYS A 527 1.91 -10.76 -27.84
N GLU A 528 1.31 -9.64 -28.19
CA GLU A 528 -0.10 -9.52 -28.55
C GLU A 528 -0.50 -10.62 -29.57
N GLY A 529 -1.53 -11.39 -29.24
CA GLY A 529 -2.22 -12.30 -30.19
C GLY A 529 -1.63 -13.69 -30.44
N ASN A 530 -0.98 -14.38 -29.49
CA ASN A 530 -0.50 -15.76 -29.76
C ASN A 530 -0.48 -16.78 -28.59
N SER A 531 -1.39 -16.67 -27.61
CA SER A 531 -1.62 -17.70 -26.58
C SER A 531 -2.43 -18.89 -27.11
N LYS A 532 -1.82 -19.70 -28.01
CA LYS A 532 -2.46 -20.92 -28.54
C LYS A 532 -2.57 -22.03 -27.47
N GLY A 533 -3.68 -22.02 -26.74
CA GLY A 533 -4.19 -23.20 -26.01
C GLY A 533 -4.51 -23.01 -24.53
N LEU A 534 -4.22 -21.85 -23.94
CA LEU A 534 -4.57 -21.54 -22.55
C LEU A 534 -5.77 -20.60 -22.49
N ILE A 535 -6.62 -20.79 -21.48
CA ILE A 535 -7.83 -19.99 -21.25
C ILE A 535 -7.49 -18.92 -20.21
N PRO A 536 -7.72 -17.62 -20.48
CA PRO A 536 -7.45 -16.57 -19.51
C PRO A 536 -8.31 -16.73 -18.23
N PRO A 537 -7.89 -16.15 -17.09
CA PRO A 537 -6.72 -15.29 -16.94
C PRO A 537 -5.43 -16.07 -16.69
N GLU A 538 -4.33 -15.61 -17.27
CA GLU A 538 -2.99 -16.17 -17.11
C GLU A 538 -2.06 -15.23 -16.32
N GLY A 539 -1.50 -15.71 -15.22
CA GLY A 539 -0.62 -14.94 -14.34
C GLY A 539 -0.95 -15.14 -12.86
N VAL A 540 -0.36 -14.29 -12.02
CA VAL A 540 -0.46 -14.37 -10.56
C VAL A 540 -1.12 -13.11 -9.99
N VAL A 541 -2.12 -13.28 -9.13
CA VAL A 541 -2.73 -12.18 -8.38
C VAL A 541 -2.45 -12.39 -6.90
N VAL A 542 -2.00 -11.35 -6.20
CA VAL A 542 -1.67 -11.37 -4.78
C VAL A 542 -2.43 -10.26 -4.06
N ALA A 543 -3.18 -10.62 -3.01
CA ALA A 543 -3.87 -9.69 -2.14
C ALA A 543 -3.36 -9.86 -0.70
N LEU A 544 -2.87 -8.77 -0.10
CA LEU A 544 -2.47 -8.72 1.31
C LEU A 544 -3.22 -7.58 2.01
N ILE A 545 -3.76 -7.83 3.20
CA ILE A 545 -4.37 -6.79 4.05
C ILE A 545 -3.87 -6.97 5.49
N THR A 546 -3.56 -5.88 6.18
CA THR A 546 -3.21 -5.88 7.60
C THR A 546 -4.00 -4.81 8.35
N ASN A 547 -4.39 -5.15 9.57
CA ASN A 547 -5.16 -4.28 10.45
C ASN A 547 -4.27 -3.28 11.23
N MET A 548 -3.19 -2.81 10.60
CA MET A 548 -2.33 -1.77 11.15
C MET A 548 -1.92 -0.72 10.10
N GLN A 549 -1.89 0.54 10.51
CA GLN A 549 -1.48 1.67 9.67
C GLN A 549 0.03 1.70 9.40
N GLY A 550 0.41 2.03 8.16
CA GLY A 550 1.80 2.32 7.79
C GLY A 550 2.68 1.10 7.50
N VAL A 551 2.09 -0.05 7.17
CA VAL A 551 2.81 -1.29 6.85
C VAL A 551 3.04 -1.38 5.33
N GLY A 552 4.31 -1.39 4.92
CA GLY A 552 4.71 -1.43 3.51
C GLY A 552 4.67 -2.84 2.90
N LEU A 553 3.52 -3.23 2.33
CA LEU A 553 3.27 -4.60 1.84
C LEU A 553 3.71 -4.87 0.38
N ASN A 554 3.96 -3.83 -0.41
CA ASN A 554 4.21 -3.92 -1.86
C ASN A 554 5.40 -4.80 -2.25
N ARG A 555 6.55 -4.67 -1.56
CA ARG A 555 7.76 -5.46 -1.86
C ARG A 555 7.56 -6.95 -1.55
N VAL A 556 6.90 -7.27 -0.44
CA VAL A 556 6.62 -8.66 -0.07
C VAL A 556 5.54 -9.29 -0.97
N ALA A 557 4.53 -8.53 -1.40
CA ALA A 557 3.56 -8.99 -2.40
C ALA A 557 4.23 -9.34 -3.74
N LEU A 558 5.15 -8.51 -4.24
CA LEU A 558 5.89 -8.80 -5.48
C LEU A 558 6.84 -10.01 -5.33
N GLN A 559 7.43 -10.21 -4.16
CA GLN A 559 8.22 -11.43 -3.86
C GLN A 559 7.34 -12.68 -3.86
N ILE A 560 6.15 -12.62 -3.24
CA ILE A 560 5.18 -13.73 -3.24
C ILE A 560 4.69 -14.01 -4.67
N ALA A 561 4.35 -12.99 -5.44
CA ALA A 561 3.90 -13.16 -6.83
C ALA A 561 4.93 -13.91 -7.68
N LYS A 562 6.22 -13.58 -7.52
CA LYS A 562 7.33 -14.27 -8.21
C LYS A 562 7.58 -15.70 -7.71
N LEU A 563 7.29 -16.02 -6.45
CA LEU A 563 7.35 -17.40 -5.97
C LEU A 563 6.31 -18.27 -6.67
N PHE A 564 5.07 -17.77 -6.77
CA PHE A 564 3.95 -18.46 -7.43
C PHE A 564 3.97 -18.37 -8.97
N GLU A 565 4.73 -17.45 -9.57
CA GLU A 565 5.03 -17.47 -11.02
C GLU A 565 5.89 -18.68 -11.40
N SER A 566 6.69 -19.19 -10.45
CA SER A 566 7.66 -20.27 -10.68
C SER A 566 7.16 -21.67 -10.29
N THR A 567 5.84 -21.89 -10.19
CA THR A 567 5.26 -23.18 -9.74
C THR A 567 4.75 -24.06 -10.87
N GLU A 568 4.79 -25.38 -10.67
CA GLU A 568 4.09 -26.38 -11.52
C GLU A 568 2.56 -26.36 -11.30
#